data_AF-A0A9D8RKH2-F1
#
_entry.id   AF-A0A9D8RKH2-F1
#
_cell.length_a   1.000
_cell.length_b   1.000
_cell.length_c   1.000
_cell.angle_alpha   90.00
_cell.angle_beta   90.00
_cell.angle_gamma   90.00
#
_symmetry.space_group_name_H-M   'P 1'
#
loop_
_entity.id
_entity.type
_entity.pdbx_description
1 polymer ?
#
loop_
_entity_poly.entity_id
_entity_poly.type
_entity_poly.pdbx_seq_one_letter_code
_entity_poly.pdbx_strand_id
1 'polypeptide(L)'
;MKNLFRAIFTMAAVVAVCVMGFWSCTKDEKYLLEFNLPGQIVTEFGKTIEVPFTSSNITSISVSSSPLGWKVDNVDIMNKIITITSPASFASEGKHIAENGELVLIGYTAAGTSVTASSYLSLLNRQIDLSDQYSNSYILTQEDTRYVIDLTHVGESDTRIKPASASVLWQSGVGLVNFSSYDAETGKFTFYVGHEDVTDEEGEVVGARIADGNAVVAAYDESGNVIWSWHLWLTGSDPAQNAITTSKGTFMDRNLGAYHNGDGSKKMTDIYRSIGLYYQWGRKDPFVRPYDYKFSSNSDQLVYSARGANIVFDYVGADSDEAGIGTYEYAVAHPMSYVLGSADNGYDWIYSSHDNSLWSSSKKSVNDPCPKGWRVPDGGVFEAFDIAEEEDLAAMVDVRDMNGWHIVDKATGVRMFLPGAGRRSFENGVLTNVNNYGYEHNPMPWTGYYWTAGAGSESATSLFFDLNTTRAVNNRYEPTKQMYRANGMQVRCVRE
;
A
#
# COMPACT_ATOMS: atom_id res chain seq x y z
N MET A 1 -48.30 -12.93 -1.73
CA MET A 1 -47.69 -13.49 -0.50
C MET A 1 -46.45 -14.32 -0.82
N LYS A 2 -45.50 -13.75 -1.57
CA LYS A 2 -44.16 -14.28 -1.81
C LYS A 2 -43.25 -13.09 -1.57
N ASN A 3 -42.64 -13.04 -0.39
CA ASN A 3 -41.55 -12.13 0.04
C ASN A 3 -41.44 -12.22 1.56
N LEU A 4 -40.98 -13.38 2.04
CA LEU A 4 -40.58 -13.55 3.43
C LEU A 4 -39.66 -14.76 3.48
N PHE A 5 -38.40 -14.62 3.05
CA PHE A 5 -37.25 -15.50 3.32
C PHE A 5 -36.12 -15.10 2.38
N ARG A 6 -35.42 -14.00 2.68
CA ARG A 6 -34.07 -13.70 2.20
C ARG A 6 -33.52 -12.55 3.04
N ALA A 7 -33.05 -12.93 4.20
CA ALA A 7 -32.13 -12.18 5.03
C ALA A 7 -31.21 -13.24 5.64
N ILE A 8 -30.25 -13.72 4.85
CA ILE A 8 -29.19 -14.60 5.34
C ILE A 8 -27.88 -13.94 4.92
N PHE A 9 -27.36 -13.17 5.87
CA PHE A 9 -25.95 -12.85 6.10
C PHE A 9 -24.99 -13.10 4.95
N THR A 10 -24.60 -12.00 4.30
CA THR A 10 -23.28 -11.85 3.67
C THR A 10 -22.63 -10.59 4.24
N MET A 11 -22.58 -10.52 5.58
CA MET A 11 -21.37 -10.00 6.19
C MET A 11 -20.37 -11.14 6.02
N ALA A 12 -19.43 -11.00 5.10
CA ALA A 12 -18.11 -11.57 5.32
C ALA A 12 -17.65 -10.93 6.64
N ALA A 13 -17.98 -11.59 7.75
CA ALA A 13 -17.33 -11.30 9.01
C ALA A 13 -15.88 -11.64 8.75
N VAL A 14 -15.09 -10.62 8.39
CA VAL A 14 -13.67 -10.60 8.73
C VAL A 14 -13.70 -10.72 10.24
N VAL A 15 -13.71 -11.97 10.73
CA VAL A 15 -13.47 -12.25 12.12
C VAL A 15 -12.03 -11.78 12.26
N ALA A 16 -11.85 -10.59 12.83
CA ALA A 16 -10.61 -10.22 13.46
C ALA A 16 -10.41 -11.25 14.57
N VAL A 17 -9.84 -12.40 14.22
CA VAL A 17 -9.42 -13.40 15.17
C VAL A 17 -8.26 -12.73 15.88
N CYS A 18 -8.56 -12.12 17.02
CA CYS A 18 -7.56 -11.82 18.04
C CYS A 18 -6.90 -13.14 18.37
N VAL A 19 -5.82 -13.48 17.65
CA VAL A 19 -4.80 -14.38 18.15
C VAL A 19 -4.17 -13.63 19.31
N MET A 20 -4.83 -13.69 20.47
CA MET A 20 -4.21 -13.36 21.74
C MET A 20 -3.12 -14.40 21.93
N GLY A 21 -1.95 -14.12 21.37
CA GLY A 21 -0.71 -14.61 21.94
C GLY A 21 -0.63 -13.98 23.31
N PHE A 22 -1.25 -14.61 24.31
CA PHE A 22 -0.98 -14.30 25.70
C PHE A 22 0.51 -14.54 25.90
N TRP A 23 1.29 -13.47 25.89
CA TRP A 23 2.60 -13.45 26.53
C TRP A 23 2.35 -13.42 28.04
N SER A 24 1.85 -14.55 28.55
CA SER A 24 1.91 -14.85 29.96
C SER A 24 3.35 -15.22 30.27
N CYS A 25 4.01 -14.42 31.10
CA CYS A 25 5.28 -14.75 31.73
C CYS A 25 5.12 -15.97 32.63
N THR A 26 5.13 -17.15 32.03
CA THR A 26 5.46 -18.43 32.65
C THR A 26 6.26 -19.19 31.60
N LYS A 27 7.51 -19.57 31.91
CA LYS A 27 8.20 -20.63 31.15
C LYS A 27 7.20 -21.80 31.10
N ASP A 28 6.73 -22.26 29.94
CA ASP A 28 6.19 -23.61 29.66
C ASP A 28 5.44 -23.67 28.30
N GLU A 29 5.68 -24.78 27.57
CA GLU A 29 5.10 -25.29 26.30
C GLU A 29 4.53 -24.30 25.25
N LYS A 30 5.21 -24.16 24.11
CA LYS A 30 4.67 -23.51 22.91
C LYS A 30 3.64 -24.43 22.22
N TYR A 31 2.40 -23.96 22.07
CA TYR A 31 1.38 -24.60 21.24
C TYR A 31 1.41 -24.00 19.83
N LEU A 32 1.42 -24.84 18.80
CA LEU A 32 1.49 -24.40 17.40
C LEU A 32 0.46 -25.14 16.57
N LEU A 33 -0.27 -24.41 15.73
CA LEU A 33 -1.07 -24.94 14.64
C LEU A 33 -1.06 -23.90 13.51
N GLU A 34 -0.46 -24.22 12.37
CA GLU A 34 -0.33 -23.31 11.22
C GLU A 34 -0.32 -24.10 9.91
N PHE A 35 -0.87 -23.54 8.83
CA PHE A 35 -0.73 -24.13 7.50
C PHE A 35 0.65 -23.83 6.93
N ASN A 36 1.30 -24.79 6.27
CA ASN A 36 2.65 -24.59 5.74
C ASN A 36 2.65 -23.57 4.59
N LEU A 37 1.58 -23.58 3.79
CA LEU A 37 1.30 -22.55 2.81
C LEU A 37 -0.13 -22.05 3.04
N PRO A 38 -0.33 -20.88 3.67
CA PRO A 38 -1.64 -20.27 3.75
C PRO A 38 -2.10 -19.86 2.35
N GLY A 39 -3.32 -20.23 2.00
CA GLY A 39 -3.88 -20.02 0.66
C GLY A 39 -3.51 -21.16 -0.27
N GLN A 40 -4.49 -21.88 -0.78
CA GLN A 40 -4.35 -23.02 -1.69
C GLN A 40 -5.18 -22.77 -2.92
N ILE A 41 -4.55 -22.79 -4.09
CA ILE A 41 -5.25 -22.70 -5.38
C ILE A 41 -5.53 -24.11 -5.86
N VAL A 42 -6.80 -24.41 -6.10
CA VAL A 42 -7.24 -25.60 -6.81
C VAL A 42 -7.65 -25.20 -8.21
N THR A 43 -6.95 -25.73 -9.21
CA THR A 43 -7.09 -25.29 -10.61
C THR A 43 -8.21 -25.99 -11.37
N GLU A 44 -8.93 -26.92 -10.76
CA GLU A 44 -9.92 -27.78 -11.43
C GLU A 44 -11.07 -28.14 -10.48
N PHE A 45 -12.28 -28.31 -11.01
CA PHE A 45 -13.42 -28.84 -10.25
C PHE A 45 -13.22 -30.31 -9.88
N GLY A 46 -13.68 -30.71 -8.70
CA GLY A 46 -13.61 -32.07 -8.17
C GLY A 46 -12.18 -32.54 -7.90
N LYS A 47 -11.19 -31.64 -7.94
CA LYS A 47 -9.80 -31.96 -7.70
C LYS A 47 -9.54 -32.05 -6.21
N THR A 48 -8.98 -33.17 -5.81
CA THR A 48 -8.50 -33.40 -4.45
C THR A 48 -7.07 -32.89 -4.32
N ILE A 49 -6.81 -32.10 -3.29
CA ILE A 49 -5.48 -31.64 -2.91
C ILE A 49 -5.16 -32.05 -1.47
N GLU A 50 -3.87 -32.16 -1.20
CA GLU A 50 -3.33 -32.32 0.14
C GLU A 50 -2.74 -30.98 0.57
N VAL A 51 -3.19 -30.48 1.72
CA VAL A 51 -2.73 -29.23 2.29
C VAL A 51 -1.94 -29.55 3.56
N PRO A 52 -0.60 -29.42 3.53
CA PRO A 52 0.23 -29.67 4.70
C PRO A 52 0.01 -28.59 5.77
N PHE A 53 0.03 -29.00 7.03
CA PHE A 53 0.06 -28.12 8.18
C PHE A 53 1.15 -28.54 9.16
N THR A 54 1.44 -27.67 10.11
CA THR A 54 2.34 -27.93 11.23
C THR A 54 1.56 -27.81 12.52
N SER A 55 1.74 -28.78 13.41
CA SER A 55 1.19 -28.76 14.76
C SER A 55 2.24 -29.16 15.80
N SER A 56 2.15 -28.61 17.01
CA SER A 56 2.97 -28.96 18.19
C SER A 56 2.18 -28.80 19.46
N ASN A 57 2.24 -29.80 20.35
CA ASN A 57 1.46 -29.88 21.60
C ASN A 57 -0.07 -29.82 21.40
N ILE A 58 -0.54 -30.35 20.26
CA ILE A 58 -1.96 -30.49 19.89
C ILE A 58 -2.35 -31.97 19.93
N THR A 59 -3.43 -32.30 20.65
CA THR A 59 -3.92 -33.67 20.83
C THR A 59 -5.00 -34.05 19.84
N SER A 60 -5.80 -33.09 19.37
CA SER A 60 -6.81 -33.30 18.34
C SER A 60 -6.99 -32.05 17.48
N ILE A 61 -7.44 -32.25 16.25
CA ILE A 61 -7.74 -31.18 15.28
C ILE A 61 -9.11 -31.48 14.68
N SER A 62 -9.92 -30.44 14.51
CA SER A 62 -11.17 -30.48 13.74
C SER A 62 -11.23 -29.30 12.77
N VAL A 63 -12.10 -29.43 11.77
CA VAL A 63 -12.42 -28.32 10.86
C VAL A 63 -13.57 -27.52 11.46
N SER A 64 -13.34 -26.23 11.70
CA SER A 64 -14.36 -25.29 12.17
C SER A 64 -15.19 -24.73 11.03
N SER A 65 -14.56 -24.47 9.89
CA SER A 65 -15.24 -23.96 8.71
C SER A 65 -14.48 -24.37 7.45
N SER A 66 -15.24 -24.52 6.37
CA SER A 66 -14.74 -24.64 5.00
C SER A 66 -15.69 -23.87 4.07
N PRO A 67 -15.23 -23.41 2.91
CA PRO A 67 -16.08 -22.68 1.97
C PRO A 67 -17.21 -23.58 1.47
N LEU A 68 -18.38 -22.98 1.21
CA LEU A 68 -19.57 -23.73 0.83
C LEU A 68 -19.32 -24.53 -0.46
N GLY A 69 -19.52 -25.85 -0.41
CA GLY A 69 -19.34 -26.75 -1.56
C GLY A 69 -17.96 -27.42 -1.63
N TRP A 70 -16.98 -26.93 -0.87
CA TRP A 70 -15.70 -27.61 -0.68
C TRP A 70 -15.86 -28.74 0.32
N LYS A 71 -15.30 -29.90 0.00
CA LYS A 71 -15.40 -31.10 0.83
C LYS A 71 -14.07 -31.35 1.52
N VAL A 72 -14.07 -31.39 2.85
CA VAL A 72 -12.94 -31.93 3.61
C VAL A 72 -13.09 -33.45 3.64
N ASP A 73 -12.15 -34.15 3.01
CA ASP A 73 -12.17 -35.62 2.92
C ASP A 73 -11.53 -36.27 4.15
N ASN A 74 -10.43 -35.69 4.64
CA ASN A 74 -9.69 -36.25 5.77
C ASN A 74 -8.87 -35.17 6.47
N VAL A 75 -8.68 -35.31 7.79
CA VAL A 75 -7.70 -34.56 8.58
C VAL A 75 -6.76 -35.58 9.22
N ASP A 76 -5.58 -35.75 8.63
CA ASP A 76 -4.56 -36.66 9.12
C ASP A 76 -3.58 -35.91 10.04
N ILE A 77 -3.80 -36.03 11.34
CA ILE A 77 -2.94 -35.39 12.34
C ILE A 77 -1.54 -36.04 12.44
N MET A 78 -1.42 -37.33 12.08
CA MET A 78 -0.16 -38.06 12.16
C MET A 78 0.79 -37.63 11.05
N ASN A 79 0.27 -37.53 9.83
CA ASN A 79 1.02 -37.06 8.67
C ASN A 79 0.97 -35.54 8.49
N LYS A 80 0.16 -34.85 9.29
CA LYS A 80 -0.05 -33.39 9.27
C LYS A 80 -0.53 -32.86 7.93
N ILE A 81 -1.53 -33.56 7.38
CA ILE A 81 -2.13 -33.26 6.08
C ILE A 81 -3.65 -33.15 6.25
N ILE A 82 -4.27 -32.14 5.64
CA ILE A 82 -5.70 -32.14 5.38
C ILE A 82 -5.93 -32.42 3.89
N THR A 83 -6.83 -33.34 3.60
CA THR A 83 -7.24 -33.69 2.23
C THR A 83 -8.56 -33.01 1.93
N ILE A 84 -8.59 -32.24 0.84
CA ILE A 84 -9.74 -31.41 0.48
C ILE A 84 -10.03 -31.57 -0.99
N THR A 85 -11.31 -31.73 -1.33
CA THR A 85 -11.79 -31.77 -2.70
C THR A 85 -12.57 -30.49 -3.02
N SER A 86 -12.21 -29.85 -4.14
CA SER A 86 -12.95 -28.71 -4.66
C SER A 86 -14.37 -29.11 -5.08
N PRO A 87 -15.31 -28.15 -5.16
CA PRO A 87 -16.65 -28.39 -5.69
C PRO A 87 -16.60 -29.08 -7.06
N ALA A 88 -17.67 -29.78 -7.45
CA ALA A 88 -17.75 -30.41 -8.79
C ALA A 88 -18.24 -29.43 -9.89
N SER A 89 -18.88 -28.34 -9.51
CA SER A 89 -19.38 -27.27 -10.37
C SER A 89 -19.73 -26.03 -9.53
N PHE A 90 -19.97 -24.89 -10.19
CA PHE A 90 -20.47 -23.68 -9.53
C PHE A 90 -21.94 -23.75 -9.09
N ALA A 91 -22.68 -24.80 -9.46
CA ALA A 91 -24.11 -24.93 -9.18
C ALA A 91 -24.46 -26.34 -8.70
N SER A 92 -24.97 -26.44 -7.48
CA SER A 92 -25.58 -27.67 -6.97
C SER A 92 -26.90 -27.34 -6.27
N GLU A 93 -28.01 -27.93 -6.74
CA GLU A 93 -29.31 -27.96 -6.05
C GLU A 93 -29.82 -26.61 -5.51
N GLY A 94 -29.68 -25.53 -6.29
CA GLY A 94 -30.20 -24.21 -5.92
C GLY A 94 -29.42 -23.49 -4.80
N LYS A 95 -28.21 -23.96 -4.46
CA LYS A 95 -27.26 -23.24 -3.61
C LYS A 95 -26.13 -22.66 -4.44
N HIS A 96 -25.75 -21.42 -4.13
CA HIS A 96 -24.54 -20.81 -4.64
C HIS A 96 -23.33 -21.48 -3.96
N ILE A 97 -22.38 -21.97 -4.75
CA ILE A 97 -21.15 -22.59 -4.25
C ILE A 97 -20.12 -21.48 -4.05
N ALA A 98 -19.35 -21.54 -2.97
CA ALA A 98 -18.26 -20.60 -2.75
C ALA A 98 -17.09 -20.99 -3.66
N GLU A 99 -16.78 -20.13 -4.64
CA GLU A 99 -15.59 -20.28 -5.47
C GLU A 99 -14.35 -20.29 -4.57
N ASN A 100 -14.33 -19.39 -3.60
CA ASN A 100 -13.22 -19.14 -2.71
C ASN A 100 -13.69 -18.97 -1.26
N GLY A 101 -12.80 -19.16 -0.29
CA GLY A 101 -13.09 -18.82 1.10
C GLY A 101 -12.09 -19.38 2.11
N GLU A 102 -12.34 -19.13 3.37
CA GLU A 102 -11.49 -19.57 4.48
C GLU A 102 -11.79 -21.01 4.91
N LEU A 103 -10.74 -21.80 5.04
CA LEU A 103 -10.68 -23.08 5.73
C LEU A 103 -10.06 -22.84 7.11
N VAL A 104 -10.79 -23.14 8.17
CA VAL A 104 -10.33 -22.95 9.55
C VAL A 104 -10.22 -24.29 10.26
N LEU A 105 -9.04 -24.56 10.80
CA LEU A 105 -8.76 -25.65 11.72
C LEU A 105 -8.81 -25.14 13.16
N ILE A 106 -9.39 -25.94 14.05
CA ILE A 106 -9.27 -25.78 15.50
C ILE A 106 -8.49 -26.98 16.04
N GLY A 107 -7.35 -26.71 16.67
CA GLY A 107 -6.58 -27.69 17.43
C GLY A 107 -6.87 -27.56 18.93
N TYR A 108 -6.95 -28.69 19.63
CA TYR A 108 -7.10 -28.74 21.09
C TYR A 108 -5.83 -29.29 21.73
N THR A 109 -5.46 -28.71 22.86
CA THR A 109 -4.37 -29.19 23.73
C THR A 109 -4.88 -30.27 24.69
N ALA A 110 -3.97 -30.96 25.38
CA ALA A 110 -4.35 -31.90 26.45
C ALA A 110 -5.14 -31.24 27.58
N ALA A 111 -4.92 -29.95 27.82
CA ALA A 111 -5.64 -29.15 28.81
C ALA A 111 -7.01 -28.62 28.32
N GLY A 112 -7.38 -28.89 27.07
CA GLY A 112 -8.64 -28.44 26.46
C GLY A 112 -8.61 -27.01 25.91
N THR A 113 -7.49 -26.29 26.01
CA THR A 113 -7.29 -25.00 25.34
C THR A 113 -7.29 -25.19 23.83
N SER A 114 -7.91 -24.28 23.09
CA SER A 114 -7.97 -24.32 21.62
C SER A 114 -7.04 -23.29 20.98
N VAL A 115 -6.51 -23.64 19.80
CA VAL A 115 -5.77 -22.76 18.89
C VAL A 115 -6.35 -22.91 17.48
N THR A 116 -6.29 -21.86 16.67
CA THR A 116 -6.85 -21.88 15.30
C THR A 116 -5.78 -21.64 14.25
N ALA A 117 -5.94 -22.31 13.10
CA ALA A 117 -5.19 -22.01 11.89
C ALA A 117 -6.14 -21.82 10.73
N SER A 118 -5.85 -20.84 9.88
CA SER A 118 -6.65 -20.52 8.72
C SER A 118 -5.83 -20.62 7.44
N SER A 119 -6.42 -21.20 6.40
CA SER A 119 -5.92 -21.13 5.03
C SER A 119 -7.04 -20.72 4.12
N TYR A 120 -6.74 -19.98 3.07
CA TYR A 120 -7.72 -19.75 2.01
C TYR A 120 -7.74 -20.94 1.06
N LEU A 121 -8.91 -21.26 0.54
CA LEU A 121 -9.07 -22.15 -0.59
C LEU A 121 -9.67 -21.34 -1.71
N SER A 122 -9.14 -21.52 -2.91
CA SER A 122 -9.64 -20.78 -4.06
C SER A 122 -9.66 -21.65 -5.30
N LEU A 123 -10.78 -21.62 -6.02
CA LEU A 123 -11.05 -22.48 -7.16
C LEU A 123 -10.87 -21.70 -8.44
N LEU A 124 -10.04 -22.23 -9.35
CA LEU A 124 -9.75 -21.62 -10.66
C LEU A 124 -9.10 -20.22 -10.57
N ASN A 125 -8.56 -19.83 -9.42
CA ASN A 125 -7.94 -18.53 -9.27
C ASN A 125 -6.68 -18.39 -10.11
N ARG A 126 -6.44 -17.13 -10.45
CA ARG A 126 -5.27 -16.70 -11.20
C ARG A 126 -4.06 -16.67 -10.26
N GLN A 127 -2.93 -17.07 -10.81
CA GLN A 127 -1.62 -16.76 -10.25
C GLN A 127 -0.92 -15.80 -11.19
N ILE A 128 -0.42 -14.70 -10.64
CA ILE A 128 0.43 -13.74 -11.35
C ILE A 128 1.80 -13.79 -10.71
N ASP A 129 2.79 -14.22 -11.50
CA ASP A 129 4.18 -14.23 -11.08
C ASP A 129 4.88 -12.94 -11.53
N LEU A 130 5.31 -12.14 -10.56
CA LEU A 130 6.04 -10.89 -10.73
C LEU A 130 7.51 -11.04 -10.32
N SER A 131 7.99 -12.27 -10.12
CA SER A 131 9.35 -12.58 -9.71
C SER A 131 10.44 -11.97 -10.59
N ASP A 132 10.21 -11.91 -11.91
CA ASP A 132 11.14 -11.32 -12.88
C ASP A 132 10.90 -9.80 -13.05
N GLN A 133 9.93 -9.27 -12.32
CA GLN A 133 9.51 -7.86 -12.33
C GLN A 133 9.93 -7.15 -11.04
N TYR A 134 11.10 -7.50 -10.49
CA TYR A 134 11.66 -6.87 -9.30
C TYR A 134 11.68 -5.34 -9.44
N SER A 135 11.16 -4.65 -8.42
CA SER A 135 11.08 -3.19 -8.25
C SER A 135 10.78 -2.88 -6.79
N ASN A 136 10.87 -1.62 -6.35
CA ASN A 136 10.48 -1.24 -4.98
C ASN A 136 8.96 -1.12 -4.79
N SER A 137 8.19 -1.05 -5.88
CA SER A 137 6.75 -0.98 -5.86
C SER A 137 6.11 -1.89 -6.91
N TYR A 138 5.01 -2.54 -6.54
CA TYR A 138 4.24 -3.43 -7.42
C TYR A 138 2.81 -2.94 -7.56
N ILE A 139 2.35 -2.78 -8.81
CA ILE A 139 0.97 -2.45 -9.14
C ILE A 139 0.16 -3.75 -9.22
N LEU A 140 -0.87 -3.88 -8.40
CA LEU A 140 -1.75 -5.05 -8.32
C LEU A 140 -3.15 -4.62 -8.73
N THR A 141 -3.70 -5.26 -9.76
CA THR A 141 -4.98 -4.83 -10.39
C THR A 141 -6.01 -5.93 -10.50
N GLN A 142 -5.66 -7.18 -10.20
CA GLN A 142 -6.56 -8.32 -10.26
C GLN A 142 -6.97 -8.74 -8.86
N GLU A 143 -8.27 -8.75 -8.62
CA GLU A 143 -8.89 -9.44 -7.50
C GLU A 143 -8.79 -10.96 -7.63
N ASP A 144 -9.08 -11.64 -6.54
CA ASP A 144 -9.06 -13.10 -6.41
C ASP A 144 -7.81 -13.77 -7.00
N THR A 145 -6.66 -13.15 -6.75
CA THR A 145 -5.42 -13.49 -7.41
C THR A 145 -4.32 -13.72 -6.38
N ARG A 146 -3.56 -14.80 -6.60
CA ARG A 146 -2.29 -15.01 -5.92
C ARG A 146 -1.19 -14.30 -6.67
N TYR A 147 -0.41 -13.51 -5.95
CA TYR A 147 0.78 -12.86 -6.47
C TYR A 147 2.03 -13.53 -5.90
N VAL A 148 3.07 -13.60 -6.71
CA VAL A 148 4.41 -14.05 -6.31
C VAL A 148 5.39 -12.94 -6.65
N ILE A 149 6.20 -12.52 -5.68
CA ILE A 149 7.30 -11.56 -5.86
C ILE A 149 8.62 -12.15 -5.35
N ASP A 150 9.74 -11.67 -5.88
CA ASP A 150 11.08 -12.05 -5.44
C ASP A 150 11.59 -11.03 -4.41
N LEU A 151 11.89 -11.50 -3.19
CA LEU A 151 12.40 -10.66 -2.10
C LEU A 151 13.93 -10.72 -1.97
N THR A 152 14.63 -11.32 -2.92
CA THR A 152 16.09 -11.38 -2.95
C THR A 152 16.72 -10.21 -3.70
N HIS A 153 15.94 -9.39 -4.39
CA HIS A 153 16.40 -8.20 -5.11
C HIS A 153 16.03 -6.91 -4.38
N VAL A 154 16.99 -5.99 -4.28
CA VAL A 154 16.74 -4.63 -3.75
C VAL A 154 16.58 -3.64 -4.90
N GLY A 155 15.42 -2.99 -4.96
CA GLY A 155 15.04 -2.13 -6.08
C GLY A 155 15.21 -2.82 -7.44
N GLU A 156 15.51 -2.04 -8.47
CA GLU A 156 15.83 -2.53 -9.82
C GLU A 156 17.35 -2.64 -10.00
N SER A 157 18.00 -3.44 -9.16
CA SER A 157 19.45 -3.58 -9.13
C SER A 157 19.93 -5.03 -9.16
N ASP A 158 21.22 -5.20 -9.47
CA ASP A 158 21.91 -6.49 -9.40
C ASP A 158 22.24 -6.90 -7.95
N THR A 159 22.04 -6.00 -6.99
CA THR A 159 22.30 -6.27 -5.57
C THR A 159 21.27 -7.27 -5.05
N ARG A 160 21.78 -8.31 -4.38
CA ARG A 160 20.95 -9.34 -3.77
C ARG A 160 21.05 -9.37 -2.25
N ILE A 161 19.96 -9.73 -1.61
CA ILE A 161 19.84 -10.00 -0.19
C ILE A 161 19.35 -11.43 0.04
N LYS A 162 19.56 -11.95 1.26
CA LYS A 162 19.08 -13.27 1.68
C LYS A 162 18.21 -13.13 2.93
N PRO A 163 16.91 -12.86 2.79
CA PRO A 163 16.01 -12.75 3.93
C PRO A 163 15.88 -14.09 4.66
N ALA A 164 15.93 -14.05 5.99
CA ALA A 164 15.61 -15.19 6.84
C ALA A 164 14.08 -15.37 6.98
N SER A 165 13.33 -14.27 6.95
CA SER A 165 11.87 -14.28 6.92
C SER A 165 11.32 -13.03 6.22
N ALA A 166 10.03 -13.02 5.90
CA ALA A 166 9.34 -11.84 5.37
C ALA A 166 7.89 -11.79 5.87
N SER A 167 7.35 -10.58 6.03
CA SER A 167 5.96 -10.40 6.43
C SER A 167 5.40 -9.04 5.99
N VAL A 168 4.07 -8.93 5.98
CA VAL A 168 3.39 -7.64 5.79
C VAL A 168 3.65 -6.78 7.02
N LEU A 169 4.40 -5.70 6.81
CA LEU A 169 4.76 -4.74 7.84
C LEU A 169 3.55 -3.87 8.21
N TRP A 170 2.89 -3.31 7.19
CA TRP A 170 1.63 -2.60 7.36
C TRP A 170 0.76 -2.67 6.09
N GLN A 171 -0.54 -2.46 6.27
CA GLN A 171 -1.53 -2.36 5.20
C GLN A 171 -2.57 -1.29 5.55
N SER A 172 -3.07 -0.57 4.54
CA SER A 172 -3.99 0.56 4.72
C SER A 172 -5.43 0.13 5.04
N GLY A 173 -5.73 -1.15 4.89
CA GLY A 173 -7.00 -1.79 5.22
C GLY A 173 -6.72 -3.19 5.76
N VAL A 174 -7.57 -3.66 6.68
CA VAL A 174 -7.44 -5.01 7.23
C VAL A 174 -7.69 -6.03 6.12
N GLY A 175 -6.75 -6.94 5.94
CA GLY A 175 -6.89 -8.04 4.98
C GLY A 175 -6.84 -7.61 3.52
N LEU A 176 -6.04 -6.59 3.18
CA LEU A 176 -5.69 -6.31 1.78
C LEU A 176 -4.74 -7.37 1.23
N VAL A 177 -3.74 -7.74 2.03
CA VAL A 177 -2.75 -8.77 1.72
C VAL A 177 -2.95 -9.91 2.68
N ASN A 178 -3.55 -11.00 2.20
CA ASN A 178 -3.88 -12.15 3.02
C ASN A 178 -3.03 -13.36 2.64
N PHE A 179 -3.01 -14.34 3.56
CA PHE A 179 -2.46 -15.67 3.29
C PHE A 179 -1.04 -15.60 2.70
N SER A 180 -0.21 -14.75 3.31
CA SER A 180 1.15 -14.56 2.85
C SER A 180 2.08 -15.65 3.36
N SER A 181 3.08 -16.00 2.56
CA SER A 181 4.12 -16.95 2.89
C SER A 181 5.42 -16.60 2.21
N TYR A 182 6.53 -16.92 2.87
CA TYR A 182 7.88 -16.73 2.36
C TYR A 182 8.61 -18.06 2.30
N ASP A 183 9.13 -18.39 1.13
CA ASP A 183 10.04 -19.52 0.93
C ASP A 183 11.48 -18.99 0.96
N ALA A 184 12.24 -19.34 1.99
CA ALA A 184 13.62 -18.90 2.16
C ALA A 184 14.62 -19.62 1.24
N GLU A 185 14.27 -20.77 0.66
CA GLU A 185 15.13 -21.47 -0.30
C GLU A 185 15.08 -20.79 -1.66
N THR A 186 13.88 -20.40 -2.10
CA THR A 186 13.67 -19.77 -3.39
C THR A 186 13.65 -18.23 -3.32
N GLY A 187 13.52 -17.65 -2.12
CA GLY A 187 13.38 -16.22 -1.90
C GLY A 187 12.04 -15.65 -2.35
N LYS A 188 11.04 -16.50 -2.59
CA LYS A 188 9.74 -16.11 -3.14
C LYS A 188 8.77 -15.78 -2.02
N PHE A 189 8.10 -14.64 -2.15
CA PHE A 189 7.00 -14.26 -1.29
C PHE A 189 5.70 -14.36 -2.06
N THR A 190 4.78 -15.16 -1.53
CA THR A 190 3.47 -15.42 -2.10
C THR A 190 2.41 -14.79 -1.21
N PHE A 191 1.39 -14.19 -1.80
CA PHE A 191 0.26 -13.64 -1.05
C PHE A 191 -1.00 -13.60 -1.90
N TYR A 192 -2.15 -13.48 -1.26
CA TYR A 192 -3.46 -13.43 -1.89
C TYR A 192 -4.11 -12.06 -1.74
N VAL A 193 -4.71 -11.58 -2.83
CA VAL A 193 -5.56 -10.40 -2.86
C VAL A 193 -6.98 -10.85 -3.24
N GLY A 194 -7.94 -10.59 -2.35
CA GLY A 194 -9.35 -10.89 -2.59
C GLY A 194 -10.08 -9.78 -3.33
N HIS A 195 -11.38 -9.98 -3.55
CA HIS A 195 -12.28 -8.94 -4.03
C HIS A 195 -12.97 -8.17 -2.89
N GLU A 196 -13.46 -6.99 -3.22
CA GLU A 196 -14.56 -6.30 -2.57
C GLU A 196 -15.82 -6.49 -3.40
N ASP A 197 -16.91 -6.84 -2.73
CA ASP A 197 -18.24 -6.87 -3.34
C ASP A 197 -18.66 -5.45 -3.76
N VAL A 198 -19.18 -5.35 -4.97
CA VAL A 198 -19.84 -4.15 -5.48
C VAL A 198 -21.33 -4.35 -5.29
N THR A 199 -21.95 -3.52 -4.45
CA THR A 199 -23.39 -3.57 -4.18
C THR A 199 -24.15 -2.44 -4.88
N ASP A 200 -25.40 -2.70 -5.25
CA ASP A 200 -26.34 -1.65 -5.67
C ASP A 200 -26.87 -0.81 -4.48
N GLU A 201 -27.80 0.11 -4.75
CA GLU A 201 -28.39 0.98 -3.73
C GLU A 201 -29.22 0.20 -2.69
N GLU A 202 -29.73 -0.98 -3.08
CA GLU A 202 -30.47 -1.91 -2.25
C GLU A 202 -29.57 -2.85 -1.42
N GLY A 203 -28.26 -2.85 -1.68
CA GLY A 203 -27.26 -3.66 -0.97
C GLY A 203 -27.08 -5.07 -1.55
N GLU A 204 -27.61 -5.35 -2.75
CA GLU A 204 -27.40 -6.62 -3.43
C GLU A 204 -26.07 -6.61 -4.18
N VAL A 205 -25.32 -7.72 -4.12
CA VAL A 205 -24.04 -7.86 -4.81
C VAL A 205 -24.27 -7.97 -6.31
N VAL A 206 -23.81 -6.97 -7.06
CA VAL A 206 -23.94 -6.87 -8.52
C VAL A 206 -22.61 -7.06 -9.26
N GLY A 207 -21.50 -7.15 -8.53
CA GLY A 207 -20.19 -7.42 -9.08
C GLY A 207 -19.11 -7.54 -8.01
N ALA A 208 -17.87 -7.68 -8.46
CA ALA A 208 -16.68 -7.76 -7.63
C ALA A 208 -15.59 -6.86 -8.24
N ARG A 209 -14.69 -6.35 -7.39
CA ARG A 209 -13.51 -5.58 -7.81
C ARG A 209 -12.37 -5.78 -6.83
N ILE A 210 -11.14 -5.48 -7.22
CA ILE A 210 -10.04 -5.38 -6.26
C ILE A 210 -10.27 -4.23 -5.27
N ALA A 211 -9.93 -4.46 -4.01
CA ALA A 211 -9.86 -3.41 -3.00
C ALA A 211 -8.77 -2.39 -3.37
N ASP A 212 -9.04 -1.09 -3.23
CA ASP A 212 -7.98 -0.10 -3.37
C ASP A 212 -7.23 0.07 -2.05
N GLY A 213 -5.90 0.06 -2.11
CA GLY A 213 -5.11 0.07 -0.90
C GLY A 213 -3.61 0.08 -1.14
N ASN A 214 -2.89 0.23 -0.04
CA ASN A 214 -1.45 0.13 0.00
C ASN A 214 -1.03 -0.85 1.10
N ALA A 215 0.01 -1.62 0.84
CA ALA A 215 0.69 -2.39 1.86
C ALA A 215 2.20 -2.28 1.69
N VAL A 216 2.94 -2.54 2.76
CA VAL A 216 4.39 -2.69 2.72
C VAL A 216 4.75 -4.06 3.25
N VAL A 217 5.55 -4.79 2.48
CA VAL A 217 6.15 -6.06 2.89
C VAL A 217 7.59 -5.79 3.27
N ALA A 218 8.05 -6.38 4.37
CA ALA A 218 9.42 -6.28 4.83
C ALA A 218 10.11 -7.65 4.82
N ALA A 219 11.39 -7.66 4.45
CA ALA A 219 12.31 -8.77 4.60
C ALA A 219 13.14 -8.57 5.87
N TYR A 220 13.41 -9.66 6.59
CA TYR A 220 14.10 -9.65 7.86
C TYR A 220 15.35 -10.53 7.85
N ASP A 221 16.38 -10.12 8.59
CA ASP A 221 17.54 -10.96 8.89
C ASP A 221 17.23 -12.00 9.99
N GLU A 222 18.22 -12.82 10.35
CA GLU A 222 18.10 -13.84 11.40
C GLU A 222 17.87 -13.26 12.81
N SER A 223 18.22 -11.98 13.01
CA SER A 223 18.02 -11.26 14.26
C SER A 223 16.65 -10.57 14.34
N GLY A 224 15.86 -10.62 13.26
CA GLY A 224 14.56 -9.97 13.17
C GLY A 224 14.61 -8.48 12.81
N ASN A 225 15.74 -7.97 12.31
CA ASN A 225 15.84 -6.61 11.80
C ASN A 225 15.37 -6.56 10.35
N VAL A 226 14.67 -5.48 9.96
CA VAL A 226 14.32 -5.26 8.55
C VAL A 226 15.61 -4.99 7.77
N ILE A 227 15.74 -5.63 6.61
CA ILE A 227 16.88 -5.44 5.69
C ILE A 227 16.46 -4.80 4.37
N TRP A 228 15.17 -4.90 4.01
CA TRP A 228 14.57 -4.18 2.89
C TRP A 228 13.03 -4.25 3.01
N SER A 229 12.35 -3.40 2.26
CA SER A 229 10.90 -3.39 2.19
C SER A 229 10.41 -2.97 0.80
N TRP A 230 9.20 -3.39 0.45
CA TRP A 230 8.57 -3.17 -0.84
C TRP A 230 7.13 -2.68 -0.67
N HIS A 231 6.72 -1.76 -1.53
CA HIS A 231 5.36 -1.25 -1.58
C HIS A 231 4.49 -2.10 -2.52
N LEU A 232 3.32 -2.50 -2.04
CA LEU A 232 2.26 -3.12 -2.82
C LEU A 232 1.14 -2.10 -3.01
N TRP A 233 0.86 -1.74 -4.25
CA TRP A 233 -0.17 -0.78 -4.63
C TRP A 233 -1.34 -1.50 -5.27
N LEU A 234 -2.40 -1.70 -4.49
CA LEU A 234 -3.64 -2.31 -4.97
C LEU A 234 -4.53 -1.20 -5.55
N THR A 235 -4.89 -1.32 -6.82
CA THR A 235 -5.75 -0.33 -7.48
C THR A 235 -6.60 -0.97 -8.57
N GLY A 236 -7.85 -0.52 -8.69
CA GLY A 236 -8.80 -1.03 -9.70
C GLY A 236 -8.42 -0.82 -11.16
N SER A 237 -7.36 -0.07 -11.46
CA SER A 237 -6.86 0.12 -12.82
C SER A 237 -5.36 0.39 -12.83
N ASP A 238 -4.66 -0.16 -13.82
CA ASP A 238 -3.25 0.14 -14.05
C ASP A 238 -3.10 1.62 -14.49
N PRO A 239 -2.31 2.46 -13.77
CA PRO A 239 -2.05 3.85 -14.15
C PRO A 239 -1.49 4.02 -15.56
N ALA A 240 -0.87 2.98 -16.14
CA ALA A 240 -0.38 2.99 -17.52
C ALA A 240 -1.49 3.14 -18.57
N GLN A 241 -2.71 2.69 -18.27
CA GLN A 241 -3.83 2.72 -19.22
C GLN A 241 -4.29 4.14 -19.55
N ASN A 242 -4.19 5.05 -18.58
CA ASN A 242 -4.63 6.45 -18.70
C ASN A 242 -3.45 7.43 -18.64
N ALA A 243 -2.23 6.94 -18.87
CA ALA A 243 -1.02 7.73 -18.73
C ALA A 243 -1.02 8.96 -19.64
N ILE A 244 -0.53 10.08 -19.12
CA ILE A 244 -0.61 11.40 -19.75
C ILE A 244 0.70 11.69 -20.46
N THR A 245 0.68 11.75 -21.79
CA THR A 245 1.89 12.00 -22.60
C THR A 245 2.09 13.48 -22.86
N THR A 246 3.26 13.99 -22.51
CA THR A 246 3.67 15.40 -22.58
C THR A 246 5.00 15.53 -23.35
N SER A 247 5.43 16.76 -23.59
CA SER A 247 6.74 17.09 -24.16
C SER A 247 7.93 16.66 -23.30
N LYS A 248 7.69 16.35 -22.02
CA LYS A 248 8.71 15.91 -21.04
C LYS A 248 8.59 14.45 -20.63
N GLY A 249 7.73 13.69 -21.28
CA GLY A 249 7.54 12.26 -21.02
C GLY A 249 6.08 11.90 -20.74
N THR A 250 5.86 10.62 -20.45
CA THR A 250 4.54 10.07 -20.14
C THR A 250 4.41 9.87 -18.63
N PHE A 251 3.50 10.59 -17.99
CA PHE A 251 3.27 10.54 -16.55
C PHE A 251 2.13 9.59 -16.20
N MET A 252 2.16 9.03 -14.99
CA MET A 252 0.98 8.37 -14.42
C MET A 252 -0.20 9.34 -14.30
N ASP A 253 -1.41 8.82 -14.46
CA ASP A 253 -2.65 9.60 -14.30
C ASP A 253 -2.94 9.98 -12.84
N ARG A 254 -2.28 9.35 -11.86
CA ARG A 254 -2.45 9.58 -10.41
C ARG A 254 -1.13 9.54 -9.64
N ASN A 255 -1.15 10.03 -8.39
CA ASN A 255 0.00 9.98 -7.49
C ASN A 255 0.36 8.53 -7.14
N LEU A 256 1.63 8.27 -6.85
CA LEU A 256 2.06 6.96 -6.40
C LEU A 256 1.33 6.55 -5.11
N GLY A 257 0.69 5.38 -5.12
CA GLY A 257 -0.12 4.87 -4.01
C GLY A 257 -1.51 5.51 -3.89
N ALA A 258 -1.95 6.32 -4.85
CA ALA A 258 -3.32 6.85 -4.88
C ALA A 258 -4.32 5.77 -5.29
N TYR A 259 -5.51 5.79 -4.71
CA TYR A 259 -6.54 4.79 -5.01
C TYR A 259 -7.28 5.11 -6.31
N HIS A 260 -7.28 6.38 -6.70
CA HIS A 260 -8.08 6.90 -7.79
C HIS A 260 -7.45 8.16 -8.40
N ASN A 261 -7.75 8.45 -9.66
CA ASN A 261 -7.43 9.75 -10.28
C ASN A 261 -8.50 10.78 -9.90
N GLY A 262 -8.15 11.82 -9.16
CA GLY A 262 -9.09 12.85 -8.69
C GLY A 262 -9.61 13.81 -9.76
N ASP A 263 -9.14 13.72 -11.02
CA ASP A 263 -9.51 14.67 -12.07
C ASP A 263 -11.04 14.73 -12.31
N GLY A 264 -11.57 15.95 -12.33
CA GLY A 264 -12.99 16.26 -12.48
C GLY A 264 -13.89 15.94 -11.27
N SER A 265 -13.39 15.30 -10.20
CA SER A 265 -14.25 14.93 -9.06
C SER A 265 -14.31 16.01 -7.99
N LYS A 266 -15.53 16.33 -7.56
CA LYS A 266 -15.84 17.23 -6.43
C LYS A 266 -16.27 16.46 -5.18
N LYS A 267 -16.26 15.12 -5.24
CA LYS A 267 -16.66 14.27 -4.10
C LYS A 267 -15.50 14.15 -3.13
N MET A 268 -15.74 14.48 -1.87
CA MET A 268 -14.70 14.43 -0.82
C MET A 268 -14.01 13.07 -0.71
N THR A 269 -14.75 11.97 -0.97
CA THR A 269 -14.20 10.61 -0.98
C THR A 269 -13.17 10.40 -2.09
N ASP A 270 -13.43 10.92 -3.29
CA ASP A 270 -12.55 10.73 -4.45
C ASP A 270 -11.31 11.62 -4.33
N ILE A 271 -11.51 12.84 -3.83
CA ILE A 271 -10.42 13.77 -3.50
C ILE A 271 -9.48 13.12 -2.50
N TYR A 272 -10.02 12.58 -1.40
CA TYR A 272 -9.21 11.85 -0.40
C TYR A 272 -8.47 10.65 -1.00
N ARG A 273 -9.13 9.91 -1.90
CA ARG A 273 -8.55 8.75 -2.61
C ARG A 273 -7.45 9.14 -3.62
N SER A 274 -7.36 10.41 -4.02
CA SER A 274 -6.37 10.90 -4.99
C SER A 274 -5.02 11.33 -4.41
N ILE A 275 -4.90 11.49 -3.09
CA ILE A 275 -3.73 12.08 -2.41
C ILE A 275 -2.46 11.26 -2.64
N GLY A 276 -2.56 9.93 -2.56
CA GLY A 276 -1.41 9.03 -2.61
C GLY A 276 -0.63 8.92 -1.31
N LEU A 277 0.60 8.41 -1.40
CA LEU A 277 1.54 8.25 -0.28
C LEU A 277 2.59 9.37 -0.28
N TYR A 278 3.29 9.52 0.84
CA TYR A 278 4.31 10.54 1.06
C TYR A 278 5.68 9.89 1.14
N TYR A 279 6.70 10.53 0.57
CA TYR A 279 8.07 10.01 0.55
C TYR A 279 9.03 11.09 1.02
N GLN A 280 10.02 10.71 1.83
CA GLN A 280 11.19 11.55 2.06
C GLN A 280 12.13 11.42 0.87
N TRP A 281 12.80 12.51 0.48
CA TRP A 281 13.57 12.51 -0.74
C TRP A 281 14.69 11.46 -0.68
N GLY A 282 14.79 10.60 -1.69
CA GLY A 282 15.78 9.52 -1.74
C GLY A 282 15.39 8.22 -1.04
N ARG A 283 14.21 8.14 -0.40
CA ARG A 283 13.70 6.91 0.22
C ARG A 283 12.67 6.20 -0.67
N LYS A 284 12.75 4.87 -0.70
CA LYS A 284 11.71 4.03 -1.30
C LYS A 284 10.48 3.85 -0.41
N ASP A 285 10.63 4.07 0.90
CA ASP A 285 9.62 3.72 1.90
C ASP A 285 8.49 4.76 1.93
N PRO A 286 7.23 4.33 1.77
CA PRO A 286 6.11 5.26 1.84
C PRO A 286 5.65 5.52 3.27
N PHE A 287 5.24 6.76 3.50
CA PHE A 287 4.48 7.21 4.66
C PHE A 287 3.00 7.31 4.32
N VAL A 288 2.18 6.89 5.28
CA VAL A 288 0.73 6.87 5.11
C VAL A 288 0.18 8.27 4.87
N ARG A 289 -0.91 8.31 4.11
CA ARG A 289 -1.74 9.49 3.91
C ARG A 289 -2.31 10.03 5.25
N PRO A 290 -2.72 11.30 5.29
CA PRO A 290 -3.43 11.88 6.42
C PRO A 290 -4.81 11.25 6.64
N TYR A 291 -5.40 11.50 7.80
CA TYR A 291 -6.73 11.00 8.18
C TYR A 291 -7.85 11.50 7.24
N ASP A 292 -7.77 12.75 6.77
CA ASP A 292 -8.71 13.33 5.81
C ASP A 292 -7.99 14.18 4.75
N TYR A 293 -8.73 14.65 3.74
CA TYR A 293 -8.13 15.41 2.63
C TYR A 293 -7.71 16.84 2.97
N LYS A 294 -8.17 17.38 4.11
CA LYS A 294 -7.96 18.78 4.54
C LYS A 294 -7.10 18.92 5.80
N PHE A 295 -6.55 17.80 6.26
CA PHE A 295 -5.62 17.65 7.37
C PHE A 295 -6.17 18.21 8.69
N SER A 296 -7.48 18.08 8.88
CA SER A 296 -8.20 18.78 9.96
C SER A 296 -7.73 18.40 11.36
N SER A 297 -7.19 17.19 11.51
CA SER A 297 -6.73 16.63 12.79
C SER A 297 -5.21 16.54 12.89
N ASN A 298 -4.46 16.99 11.87
CA ASN A 298 -3.00 16.83 11.78
C ASN A 298 -2.54 15.42 12.19
N SER A 299 -3.23 14.40 11.71
CA SER A 299 -3.04 13.02 12.12
C SER A 299 -2.91 12.10 10.92
N ASP A 300 -2.09 11.08 11.10
CA ASP A 300 -1.92 10.00 10.13
C ASP A 300 -3.19 9.15 10.04
N GLN A 301 -3.44 8.61 8.86
CA GLN A 301 -4.42 7.56 8.73
C GLN A 301 -3.90 6.29 9.40
N LEU A 302 -4.80 5.59 10.10
CA LEU A 302 -4.46 4.34 10.74
C LEU A 302 -4.10 3.26 9.70
N VAL A 303 -3.07 2.48 10.00
CA VAL A 303 -2.69 1.30 9.24
C VAL A 303 -2.74 0.06 10.13
N TYR A 304 -2.70 -1.12 9.51
CA TYR A 304 -2.91 -2.38 10.19
C TYR A 304 -1.75 -3.33 9.93
N SER A 305 -1.44 -4.16 10.93
CA SER A 305 -0.52 -5.29 10.77
C SER A 305 -1.11 -6.37 9.85
N ALA A 306 -0.29 -7.37 9.51
CA ALA A 306 -0.77 -8.60 8.86
C ALA A 306 -1.95 -9.26 9.62
N ARG A 307 -2.01 -9.08 10.94
CA ARG A 307 -3.05 -9.66 11.83
C ARG A 307 -4.19 -8.69 12.14
N GLY A 308 -4.24 -7.53 11.47
CA GLY A 308 -5.29 -6.52 11.68
C GLY A 308 -5.13 -5.65 12.93
N ALA A 309 -3.98 -5.73 13.61
CA ALA A 309 -3.70 -4.84 14.75
C ALA A 309 -3.37 -3.43 14.25
N ASN A 310 -3.87 -2.42 14.95
CA ASN A 310 -3.57 -1.02 14.69
C ASN A 310 -2.06 -0.73 14.86
N ILE A 311 -1.44 -0.10 13.86
CA ILE A 311 -0.04 0.37 13.90
C ILE A 311 -0.01 1.86 13.55
N VAL A 312 0.94 2.59 14.15
CA VAL A 312 1.23 4.00 13.86
C VAL A 312 2.69 4.15 13.44
N PHE A 313 2.99 5.21 12.70
CA PHE A 313 4.36 5.56 12.31
C PHE A 313 5.07 6.27 13.46
N ASP A 314 6.38 6.04 13.58
CA ASP A 314 7.23 6.72 14.55
C ASP A 314 7.80 8.00 13.96
N TYR A 315 8.08 8.97 14.82
CA TYR A 315 8.74 10.23 14.46
C TYR A 315 9.99 10.37 15.29
N VAL A 316 11.14 10.42 14.62
CA VAL A 316 12.46 10.38 15.28
C VAL A 316 13.34 11.50 14.74
N GLY A 317 14.11 12.16 15.59
CA GLY A 317 15.07 13.18 15.15
C GLY A 317 16.30 12.54 14.51
N ALA A 318 16.75 13.03 13.35
CA ALA A 318 17.99 12.56 12.73
C ALA A 318 19.22 12.76 13.63
N ASP A 319 19.15 13.71 14.55
CA ASP A 319 20.16 14.10 15.54
C ASP A 319 19.97 13.46 16.91
N SER A 320 19.09 12.45 17.04
CA SER A 320 18.89 11.76 18.31
C SER A 320 20.20 11.14 18.83
N ASP A 321 20.36 11.08 20.15
CA ASP A 321 21.49 10.38 20.81
C ASP A 321 21.48 8.85 20.57
N GLU A 322 20.39 8.30 20.03
CA GLU A 322 20.32 6.90 19.62
C GLU A 322 21.19 6.67 18.39
N ALA A 323 22.16 5.77 18.52
CA ALA A 323 23.15 5.51 17.49
C ALA A 323 22.48 5.00 16.20
N GLY A 324 22.62 5.77 15.12
CA GLY A 324 22.30 5.34 13.76
C GLY A 324 21.06 5.95 13.12
N ILE A 325 20.18 6.66 13.82
CA ILE A 325 18.89 7.15 13.26
C ILE A 325 19.06 7.93 11.94
N GLY A 326 19.99 8.89 11.88
CA GLY A 326 20.29 9.68 10.68
C GLY A 326 21.20 8.99 9.66
N THR A 327 20.99 7.70 9.38
CA THR A 327 21.78 6.93 8.39
C THR A 327 20.88 6.26 7.36
N TYR A 328 21.46 5.92 6.20
CA TYR A 328 20.77 5.15 5.18
C TYR A 328 20.38 3.76 5.70
N GLU A 329 21.27 3.11 6.44
CA GLU A 329 21.08 1.79 7.02
C GLU A 329 19.89 1.78 7.99
N TYR A 330 19.77 2.82 8.84
CA TYR A 330 18.62 2.96 9.72
C TYR A 330 17.32 3.17 8.93
N ALA A 331 17.31 4.04 7.92
CA ALA A 331 16.10 4.26 7.12
C ALA A 331 15.63 2.96 6.44
N VAL A 332 16.55 2.11 5.97
CA VAL A 332 16.25 0.79 5.41
C VAL A 332 15.69 -0.17 6.47
N ALA A 333 16.27 -0.18 7.67
CA ALA A 333 15.86 -1.03 8.78
C ALA A 333 14.59 -0.54 9.52
N HIS A 334 14.22 0.73 9.33
CA HIS A 334 13.10 1.39 10.00
C HIS A 334 12.17 2.10 8.99
N PRO A 335 11.53 1.35 8.07
CA PRO A 335 10.66 1.91 7.03
C PRO A 335 9.40 2.62 7.58
N MET A 336 9.03 2.40 8.85
CA MET A 336 7.92 3.10 9.52
C MET A 336 8.37 4.28 10.39
N SER A 337 9.66 4.59 10.44
CA SER A 337 10.17 5.77 11.14
C SER A 337 10.32 6.94 10.18
N TYR A 338 9.56 8.00 10.44
CA TYR A 338 9.71 9.29 9.78
C TYR A 338 10.84 10.06 10.46
N VAL A 339 11.95 10.23 9.76
CA VAL A 339 13.16 10.82 10.33
C VAL A 339 13.14 12.34 10.09
N LEU A 340 12.96 13.11 11.16
CA LEU A 340 12.91 14.56 11.16
C LEU A 340 14.30 15.15 10.91
N GLY A 341 14.35 16.24 10.15
CA GLY A 341 15.60 16.94 9.87
C GLY A 341 16.02 17.86 11.02
N SER A 342 17.32 18.05 11.19
CA SER A 342 17.91 18.94 12.19
C SER A 342 18.58 20.14 11.53
N ALA A 343 18.70 21.26 12.26
CA ALA A 343 19.44 22.41 11.75
C ALA A 343 20.92 22.07 11.50
N ASP A 344 21.47 21.14 12.28
CA ASP A 344 22.88 20.74 12.23
C ASP A 344 23.24 19.96 10.96
N ASN A 345 22.26 19.37 10.26
CA ASN A 345 22.45 18.63 9.02
C ASN A 345 21.63 19.21 7.86
N GLY A 346 21.35 20.51 7.87
CA GLY A 346 20.62 21.18 6.77
C GLY A 346 19.20 20.67 6.57
N TYR A 347 18.57 20.13 7.63
CA TYR A 347 17.23 19.54 7.64
C TYR A 347 17.06 18.35 6.67
N ASP A 348 18.13 17.61 6.44
CA ASP A 348 18.07 16.29 5.80
C ASP A 348 17.64 15.22 6.82
N TRP A 349 17.11 14.09 6.35
CA TRP A 349 16.87 12.94 7.21
C TRP A 349 18.16 12.12 7.40
N ILE A 350 19.14 12.24 6.50
CA ILE A 350 20.47 11.68 6.71
C ILE A 350 21.33 12.69 7.48
N TYR A 351 21.68 12.35 8.70
CA TYR A 351 22.55 13.15 9.56
C TYR A 351 24.03 12.94 9.23
N SER A 352 24.41 11.70 8.92
CA SER A 352 25.82 11.32 8.69
C SER A 352 26.44 11.97 7.47
N SER A 353 25.70 12.10 6.36
CA SER A 353 26.11 12.84 5.16
C SER A 353 24.96 12.96 4.15
N HIS A 354 24.79 14.11 3.51
CA HIS A 354 23.89 14.24 2.37
C HIS A 354 24.28 13.27 1.24
N ASP A 355 23.31 12.55 0.66
CA ASP A 355 23.54 11.68 -0.49
C ASP A 355 22.61 12.05 -1.65
N ASN A 356 23.18 12.63 -2.71
CA ASN A 356 22.45 13.07 -3.90
C ASN A 356 22.22 11.92 -4.91
N SER A 357 22.78 10.73 -4.66
CA SER A 357 22.68 9.59 -5.57
C SER A 357 21.44 8.72 -5.32
N LEU A 358 20.75 8.96 -4.20
CA LEU A 358 19.61 8.15 -3.74
C LEU A 358 18.48 8.13 -4.76
N TRP A 359 18.18 9.27 -5.40
CA TRP A 359 17.36 9.36 -6.61
C TRP A 359 18.16 10.01 -7.74
N SER A 360 17.88 9.62 -8.99
CA SER A 360 18.62 10.11 -10.15
C SER A 360 17.70 10.64 -11.24
N SER A 361 18.04 11.83 -11.74
CA SER A 361 17.44 12.44 -12.93
C SER A 361 17.60 11.62 -14.21
N SER A 362 18.68 10.82 -14.29
CA SER A 362 19.11 10.19 -15.55
C SER A 362 18.58 8.78 -15.77
N LYS A 363 18.30 8.06 -14.68
CA LYS A 363 17.85 6.67 -14.70
C LYS A 363 17.16 6.33 -13.38
N LYS A 364 16.42 5.24 -13.37
CA LYS A 364 15.88 4.70 -12.13
C LYS A 364 16.99 4.28 -11.17
N SER A 365 16.88 4.70 -9.93
CA SER A 365 17.84 4.41 -8.85
C SER A 365 17.37 3.21 -8.02
N VAL A 366 18.26 2.67 -7.17
CA VAL A 366 17.91 1.56 -6.27
C VAL A 366 16.85 1.96 -5.24
N ASN A 367 16.75 3.25 -4.88
CA ASN A 367 15.77 3.74 -3.91
C ASN A 367 14.58 4.45 -4.56
N ASP A 368 14.47 4.41 -5.88
CA ASP A 368 13.31 4.97 -6.58
C ASP A 368 12.03 4.23 -6.13
N PRO A 369 11.03 4.93 -5.59
CA PRO A 369 9.81 4.29 -5.07
C PRO A 369 8.84 3.87 -6.18
N CYS A 370 9.03 4.32 -7.43
CA CYS A 370 8.08 4.05 -8.49
C CYS A 370 8.08 2.57 -8.91
N PRO A 371 6.95 2.04 -9.43
CA PRO A 371 6.87 0.67 -9.93
C PRO A 371 7.71 0.45 -11.19
N LYS A 372 7.91 -0.82 -11.57
CA LYS A 372 8.67 -1.19 -12.79
C LYS A 372 8.19 -0.45 -14.04
N GLY A 373 9.12 0.12 -14.80
CA GLY A 373 8.83 0.93 -16.00
C GLY A 373 8.49 2.40 -15.72
N TRP A 374 8.54 2.80 -14.45
CA TRP A 374 8.27 4.15 -13.97
C TRP A 374 9.38 4.63 -13.03
N ARG A 375 9.67 5.92 -13.01
CA ARG A 375 10.69 6.53 -12.14
C ARG A 375 10.26 7.89 -11.60
N VAL A 376 10.96 8.35 -10.58
CA VAL A 376 10.84 9.74 -10.12
C VAL A 376 11.22 10.68 -11.27
N PRO A 377 10.43 11.73 -11.55
CA PRO A 377 10.72 12.64 -12.65
C PRO A 377 12.04 13.40 -12.50
N ASP A 378 12.61 13.84 -13.62
CA ASP A 378 13.80 14.70 -13.62
C ASP A 378 13.60 16.00 -12.83
N GLY A 379 14.70 16.52 -12.26
CA GLY A 379 14.78 17.74 -11.48
C GLY A 379 14.02 18.95 -12.07
N GLY A 380 14.21 19.21 -13.37
CA GLY A 380 13.64 20.37 -14.07
C GLY A 380 12.37 20.07 -14.86
N VAL A 381 11.77 18.89 -14.68
CA VAL A 381 10.68 18.42 -15.55
C VAL A 381 9.50 19.39 -15.61
N PHE A 382 9.18 20.02 -14.48
CA PHE A 382 8.00 20.89 -14.35
C PHE A 382 8.22 22.29 -14.94
N GLU A 383 9.44 22.68 -15.32
CA GLU A 383 9.70 23.96 -16.00
C GLU A 383 9.02 24.05 -17.37
N ALA A 384 8.66 22.90 -17.97
CA ALA A 384 7.92 22.83 -19.23
C ALA A 384 6.43 23.13 -19.08
N PHE A 385 5.93 23.18 -17.86
CA PHE A 385 4.53 23.35 -17.56
C PHE A 385 4.26 24.77 -17.03
N ASP A 386 2.98 25.11 -17.00
CA ASP A 386 2.43 26.24 -16.26
C ASP A 386 1.12 25.83 -15.60
N ILE A 387 0.61 26.64 -14.68
CA ILE A 387 -0.75 26.50 -14.15
C ILE A 387 -1.74 26.78 -15.28
N ALA A 388 -2.74 25.91 -15.46
CA ALA A 388 -3.81 26.18 -16.41
C ALA A 388 -4.53 27.49 -16.04
N GLU A 389 -4.66 28.39 -17.02
CA GLU A 389 -5.51 29.55 -16.87
C GLU A 389 -6.98 29.09 -16.84
N GLU A 390 -7.74 29.60 -15.87
CA GLU A 390 -9.18 29.37 -15.76
C GLU A 390 -9.86 30.71 -16.06
N GLU A 391 -10.46 30.80 -17.25
CA GLU A 391 -10.90 32.07 -17.86
C GLU A 391 -12.19 32.64 -17.26
N ASP A 392 -12.99 31.82 -16.56
CA ASP A 392 -14.25 32.25 -15.98
C ASP A 392 -14.45 31.81 -14.51
N LEU A 393 -15.41 32.46 -13.84
CA LEU A 393 -15.71 32.23 -12.43
C LEU A 393 -16.26 30.82 -12.16
N ALA A 394 -16.95 30.19 -13.12
CA ALA A 394 -17.50 28.85 -12.95
C ALA A 394 -16.38 27.79 -13.01
N ALA A 395 -15.45 27.93 -13.94
CA ALA A 395 -14.25 27.09 -14.03
C ALA A 395 -13.39 27.21 -12.76
N MET A 396 -13.21 28.44 -12.24
CA MET A 396 -12.55 28.66 -10.95
C MET A 396 -13.25 27.98 -9.77
N VAL A 397 -14.60 27.97 -9.74
CA VAL A 397 -15.38 27.27 -8.70
C VAL A 397 -15.23 25.76 -8.83
N ASP A 398 -15.19 25.23 -10.06
CA ASP A 398 -15.05 23.81 -10.30
C ASP A 398 -13.68 23.29 -9.83
N VAL A 399 -12.60 23.98 -10.18
CA VAL A 399 -11.25 23.63 -9.74
C VAL A 399 -11.10 23.79 -8.22
N ARG A 400 -11.74 24.81 -7.62
CA ARG A 400 -11.81 24.99 -6.16
C ARG A 400 -12.37 23.74 -5.47
N ASP A 401 -13.48 23.23 -5.98
CA ASP A 401 -14.20 22.11 -5.36
C ASP A 401 -13.49 20.77 -5.62
N MET A 402 -12.56 20.70 -6.58
CA MET A 402 -11.69 19.53 -6.85
C MET A 402 -10.50 19.38 -5.89
N ASN A 403 -10.14 20.42 -5.13
CA ASN A 403 -8.97 20.46 -4.25
C ASN A 403 -7.66 20.06 -4.95
N GLY A 404 -7.39 20.64 -6.12
CA GLY A 404 -6.17 20.47 -6.89
C GLY A 404 -6.15 21.41 -8.08
N TRP A 405 -5.20 21.23 -9.00
CA TRP A 405 -5.09 22.08 -10.18
C TRP A 405 -4.57 21.32 -11.40
N HIS A 406 -4.96 21.77 -12.60
CA HIS A 406 -4.39 21.27 -13.85
C HIS A 406 -3.14 22.06 -14.24
N ILE A 407 -2.02 21.39 -14.40
CA ILE A 407 -0.88 21.99 -15.09
C ILE A 407 -0.96 21.72 -16.59
N VAL A 408 -0.50 22.67 -17.40
CA VAL A 408 -0.52 22.62 -18.86
C VAL A 408 0.91 22.54 -19.37
N ASP A 409 1.20 21.54 -20.20
CA ASP A 409 2.44 21.52 -20.96
C ASP A 409 2.43 22.64 -22.01
N LYS A 410 3.34 23.61 -21.86
CA LYS A 410 3.40 24.80 -22.72
C LYS A 410 3.64 24.48 -24.20
N ALA A 411 4.25 23.33 -24.49
CA ALA A 411 4.57 22.95 -25.86
C ALA A 411 3.40 22.22 -26.56
N THR A 412 2.60 21.45 -25.82
CA THR A 412 1.57 20.57 -26.41
C THR A 412 0.14 20.95 -26.05
N GLY A 413 -0.06 21.77 -25.01
CA GLY A 413 -1.36 22.08 -24.45
C GLY A 413 -1.99 20.95 -23.62
N VAL A 414 -1.29 19.83 -23.45
CA VAL A 414 -1.78 18.69 -22.64
C VAL A 414 -1.92 19.11 -21.18
N ARG A 415 -3.06 18.75 -20.56
CA ARG A 415 -3.39 19.04 -19.17
C ARG A 415 -3.13 17.82 -18.28
N MET A 416 -2.61 18.05 -17.07
CA MET A 416 -2.45 17.03 -16.03
C MET A 416 -2.96 17.57 -14.69
N PHE A 417 -3.90 16.86 -14.06
CA PHE A 417 -4.40 17.21 -12.75
C PHE A 417 -3.48 16.74 -11.62
N LEU A 418 -3.19 17.65 -10.69
CA LEU A 418 -2.42 17.39 -9.47
C LEU A 418 -3.25 17.80 -8.24
N PRO A 419 -3.55 16.87 -7.31
CA PRO A 419 -4.26 17.20 -6.07
C PRO A 419 -3.44 18.12 -5.15
N GLY A 420 -4.12 18.97 -4.38
CA GLY A 420 -3.58 19.80 -3.30
C GLY A 420 -3.23 18.96 -2.07
N ALA A 421 -2.28 18.04 -2.25
CA ALA A 421 -1.96 17.00 -1.29
C ALA A 421 -0.95 17.45 -0.22
N GLY A 422 -0.52 18.71 -0.22
CA GLY A 422 0.33 19.29 0.82
C GLY A 422 1.64 18.53 1.06
N ARG A 423 2.16 18.65 2.29
CA ARG A 423 3.37 17.96 2.74
C ARG A 423 3.28 17.54 4.20
N ARG A 424 4.13 16.60 4.57
CA ARG A 424 4.52 16.30 5.95
C ARG A 424 5.82 17.07 6.25
N SER A 425 5.81 17.87 7.31
CA SER A 425 6.93 18.77 7.64
C SER A 425 8.18 17.99 8.04
N PHE A 426 9.35 18.44 7.56
CA PHE A 426 10.66 17.95 7.98
C PHE A 426 10.95 18.16 9.47
N GLU A 427 10.38 19.20 10.10
CA GLU A 427 10.77 19.66 11.43
C GLU A 427 10.08 18.88 12.55
N ASN A 428 8.81 18.52 12.35
CA ASN A 428 7.95 17.98 13.41
C ASN A 428 6.87 17.05 12.89
N GLY A 429 6.92 16.66 11.61
CA GLY A 429 5.93 15.78 11.01
C GLY A 429 4.54 16.40 10.79
N VAL A 430 4.35 17.69 11.10
CA VAL A 430 3.05 18.36 10.92
C VAL A 430 2.63 18.32 9.45
N LEU A 431 1.42 17.87 9.21
CA LEU A 431 0.75 17.81 7.93
C LEU A 431 0.20 19.20 7.59
N THR A 432 0.60 19.72 6.44
CA THR A 432 0.15 21.04 5.95
C THR A 432 -0.22 20.96 4.47
N ASN A 433 -1.44 21.37 4.14
CA ASN A 433 -1.91 21.55 2.76
C ASN A 433 -2.64 22.89 2.55
N VAL A 434 -2.53 23.77 3.54
CA VAL A 434 -3.34 24.99 3.63
C VAL A 434 -2.58 26.18 3.08
N ASN A 435 -3.26 26.96 2.23
CA ASN A 435 -2.82 28.29 1.84
C ASN A 435 -2.93 29.27 3.03
N ASN A 436 -1.80 29.80 3.50
CA ASN A 436 -1.74 30.79 4.60
C ASN A 436 -1.64 32.25 4.10
N TYR A 437 -1.86 32.50 2.81
CA TYR A 437 -1.77 33.81 2.17
C TYR A 437 -3.14 34.24 1.62
N GLY A 438 -3.99 34.73 2.51
CA GLY A 438 -5.25 35.36 2.14
C GLY A 438 -5.82 36.21 3.28
N TYR A 439 -6.40 37.36 2.93
CA TYR A 439 -7.21 38.18 3.85
C TYR A 439 -8.51 37.47 4.29
N GLU A 440 -8.77 36.26 3.80
CA GLU A 440 -9.99 35.50 4.03
C GLU A 440 -9.76 34.42 5.07
N HIS A 441 -10.62 34.42 6.10
CA HIS A 441 -10.56 33.53 7.26
C HIS A 441 -10.91 32.06 6.97
N ASN A 442 -10.83 31.60 5.71
CA ASN A 442 -11.18 30.22 5.35
C ASN A 442 -9.99 29.47 4.71
N PRO A 443 -9.06 28.93 5.52
CA PRO A 443 -7.98 28.07 5.04
C PRO A 443 -8.51 26.89 4.23
N MET A 444 -7.96 26.64 3.04
CA MET A 444 -8.42 25.58 2.13
C MET A 444 -7.24 24.73 1.62
N PRO A 445 -7.46 23.42 1.36
CA PRO A 445 -6.39 22.46 1.09
C PRO A 445 -5.91 22.49 -0.38
N TRP A 446 -5.36 23.62 -0.81
CA TRP A 446 -4.99 23.86 -2.21
C TRP A 446 -3.48 24.01 -2.47
N THR A 447 -2.67 23.59 -1.50
CA THR A 447 -1.22 23.58 -1.67
C THR A 447 -0.78 22.18 -2.08
N GLY A 448 0.00 22.08 -3.15
CA GLY A 448 0.59 20.83 -3.63
C GLY A 448 2.11 20.90 -3.64
N TYR A 449 2.76 19.80 -3.28
CA TYR A 449 4.21 19.63 -3.41
C TYR A 449 4.50 18.30 -4.10
N TYR A 450 5.44 18.27 -5.04
CA TYR A 450 5.74 17.07 -5.82
C TYR A 450 7.24 16.92 -5.97
N TRP A 451 7.77 15.82 -5.43
CA TRP A 451 9.19 15.55 -5.55
C TRP A 451 9.60 15.29 -6.99
N THR A 452 10.79 15.79 -7.33
CA THR A 452 11.57 15.35 -8.49
C THR A 452 12.89 14.76 -8.01
N ALA A 453 13.64 14.13 -8.90
CA ALA A 453 14.96 13.56 -8.61
C ALA A 453 16.08 14.63 -8.60
N GLY A 454 15.73 15.92 -8.71
CA GLY A 454 16.70 17.00 -8.65
C GLY A 454 17.25 17.18 -7.23
N ALA A 455 18.57 17.27 -7.08
CA ALA A 455 19.24 17.42 -5.79
C ALA A 455 20.09 18.70 -5.75
N GLY A 456 19.97 19.47 -4.67
CA GLY A 456 20.85 20.59 -4.32
C GLY A 456 21.97 20.16 -3.35
N SER A 457 22.64 21.12 -2.70
CA SER A 457 23.68 20.83 -1.69
C SER A 457 23.09 20.27 -0.39
N GLU A 458 22.01 20.88 0.12
CA GLU A 458 21.34 20.53 1.39
C GLU A 458 19.81 20.35 1.20
N SER A 459 19.35 20.42 -0.04
CA SER A 459 17.92 20.37 -0.40
C SER A 459 17.70 19.52 -1.64
N ALA A 460 16.45 19.34 -2.00
CA ALA A 460 16.02 18.70 -3.22
C ALA A 460 14.96 19.53 -3.94
N THR A 461 14.84 19.31 -5.24
CA THR A 461 13.92 20.04 -6.11
C THR A 461 12.54 19.41 -6.07
N SER A 462 11.53 20.26 -6.12
CA SER A 462 10.13 19.88 -6.16
C SER A 462 9.34 20.86 -7.02
N LEU A 463 8.19 20.42 -7.51
CA LEU A 463 7.14 21.33 -7.92
C LEU A 463 6.36 21.77 -6.68
N PHE A 464 6.04 23.05 -6.62
CA PHE A 464 5.09 23.61 -5.69
C PHE A 464 4.04 24.43 -6.42
N PHE A 465 2.80 24.29 -5.97
CA PHE A 465 1.76 25.26 -6.27
C PHE A 465 0.95 25.59 -5.03
N ASP A 466 0.45 26.81 -5.01
CA ASP A 466 -0.48 27.27 -3.98
C ASP A 466 -1.55 28.09 -4.66
N LEU A 467 -2.79 27.64 -4.54
CA LEU A 467 -3.92 28.26 -5.19
C LEU A 467 -4.67 29.16 -4.22
N ASN A 468 -4.97 30.37 -4.69
CA ASN A 468 -5.88 31.32 -4.06
C ASN A 468 -7.08 31.54 -4.99
N THR A 469 -8.17 30.81 -4.74
CA THR A 469 -9.38 30.88 -5.59
C THR A 469 -10.16 32.18 -5.47
N THR A 470 -9.82 33.03 -4.50
CA THR A 470 -10.45 34.34 -4.31
C THR A 470 -9.77 35.40 -5.16
N ARG A 471 -8.44 35.35 -5.26
CA ARG A 471 -7.64 36.30 -6.01
C ARG A 471 -6.57 35.55 -6.80
N ALA A 472 -6.83 35.29 -8.07
CA ALA A 472 -5.90 34.58 -8.96
C ALA A 472 -4.49 35.18 -8.99
N VAL A 473 -4.35 36.49 -8.77
CA VAL A 473 -3.05 37.17 -8.64
C VAL A 473 -2.18 36.69 -7.46
N ASN A 474 -2.79 35.97 -6.50
CA ASN A 474 -2.10 35.37 -5.36
C ASN A 474 -1.76 33.90 -5.58
N ASN A 475 -2.13 33.31 -6.72
CA ASN A 475 -1.70 31.97 -7.09
C ASN A 475 -0.17 31.93 -7.20
N ARG A 476 0.41 30.80 -6.78
CA ARG A 476 1.85 30.56 -6.89
C ARG A 476 2.10 29.27 -7.63
N TYR A 477 3.09 29.32 -8.50
CA TYR A 477 3.65 28.18 -9.18
C TYR A 477 5.16 28.30 -9.13
N GLU A 478 5.82 27.32 -8.52
CA GLU A 478 7.26 27.23 -8.46
C GLU A 478 7.66 25.85 -9.01
N PRO A 479 8.04 25.72 -10.29
CA PRO A 479 8.34 24.43 -10.92
C PRO A 479 9.59 23.75 -10.36
N THR A 480 10.46 24.50 -9.68
CA THR A 480 11.74 24.04 -9.12
C THR A 480 11.98 24.54 -7.70
N LYS A 481 10.95 24.46 -6.84
CA LYS A 481 11.05 24.85 -5.44
C LYS A 481 12.03 23.94 -4.69
N GLN A 482 13.02 24.55 -4.03
CA GLN A 482 13.93 23.83 -3.15
C GLN A 482 13.24 23.52 -1.82
N MET A 483 13.28 22.25 -1.44
CA MET A 483 12.67 21.73 -0.21
C MET A 483 13.69 20.87 0.53
N TYR A 484 13.69 20.94 1.86
CA TYR A 484 14.54 20.08 2.68
C TYR A 484 14.15 18.61 2.53
N ARG A 485 15.13 17.71 2.51
CA ARG A 485 14.95 16.32 2.09
C ARG A 485 14.16 15.48 3.09
N ALA A 486 14.13 15.87 4.36
CA ALA A 486 13.32 15.21 5.38
C ALA A 486 11.81 15.47 5.22
N ASN A 487 11.35 16.34 4.29
CA ASN A 487 9.92 16.49 4.02
C ASN A 487 9.33 15.22 3.38
N GLY A 488 8.15 14.81 3.85
CA GLY A 488 7.31 13.83 3.17
C GLY A 488 6.45 14.53 2.15
N MET A 489 6.62 14.23 0.85
CA MET A 489 5.83 14.81 -0.24
C MET A 489 5.51 13.76 -1.31
N GLN A 490 4.61 14.10 -2.23
CA GLN A 490 4.09 13.18 -3.22
C GLN A 490 5.10 12.94 -4.35
N VAL A 491 4.96 11.79 -4.99
CA VAL A 491 5.67 11.46 -6.24
C VAL A 491 4.63 11.20 -7.33
N ARG A 492 4.80 11.88 -8.47
CA ARG A 492 4.06 11.62 -9.71
C ARG A 492 5.00 10.98 -10.71
N CYS A 493 5.00 9.66 -10.80
CA CYS A 493 5.99 8.94 -11.59
C CYS A 493 5.86 9.25 -13.09
N VAL A 494 7.01 9.28 -13.78
CA VAL A 494 7.14 9.37 -15.24
C VAL A 494 7.68 8.05 -15.78
N ARG A 495 7.34 7.71 -17.02
CA ARG A 495 7.84 6.50 -17.67
C ARG A 495 9.37 6.55 -17.80
N GLU A 496 10.03 5.42 -17.56
CA GLU A 496 11.50 5.31 -17.51
C GLU A 496 12.22 5.78 -18.78
#